data_AF-A0A9E5EYC1-F1
#
_entry.id   AF-A0A9E5EYC1-F1
#
_cell.length_a   1.000
_cell.length_b   1.000
_cell.length_c   1.000
_cell.angle_alpha   90.00
_cell.angle_beta   90.00
_cell.angle_gamma   90.00
#
_symmetry.space_group_name_H-M   'P 1'
#
loop_
_entity.id
_entity.type
_entity.pdbx_description
1 polymer ?
#
loop_
_entity_poly.entity_id
_entity_poly.type
_entity_poly.pdbx_seq_one_letter_code
_entity_poly.pdbx_strand_id
1 'polypeptide(L)'
;FLHLPEELPKALPHFDTSDDFHRHLALIKADTYLMEIYGGEEMRVNSNHHQAVKNLGNGLRVCAVAPDGVIEAIEYMDPSWFCIGVQWHPQSDNATALDTQLFECFVQACAGGYVEREVELAA
;
A
#
# COMPACT_ATOMS: atom_id res chain seq x y z
N PHE A 1 -13.50 8.45 4.61
CA PHE A 1 -12.70 8.42 3.37
C PHE A 1 -12.57 9.85 2.84
N LEU A 2 -11.65 10.07 1.91
CA LEU A 2 -11.43 11.31 1.17
C LEU A 2 -11.96 11.07 -0.26
N HIS A 3 -12.83 11.92 -0.79
CA HIS A 3 -13.24 11.86 -2.20
C HIS A 3 -12.29 12.73 -3.04
N LEU A 4 -11.35 12.10 -3.74
CA LEU A 4 -10.20 12.78 -4.34
C LEU A 4 -10.59 13.91 -5.32
N PRO A 5 -11.54 13.73 -6.26
CA PRO A 5 -11.88 14.79 -7.21
C PRO A 5 -12.43 16.07 -6.57
N GLU A 6 -13.12 15.94 -5.42
CA GLU A 6 -13.76 17.07 -4.75
C GLU A 6 -12.88 17.67 -3.65
N GLU A 7 -12.25 16.83 -2.83
CA GLU A 7 -11.50 17.25 -1.66
C GLU A 7 -10.00 17.48 -1.94
N LEU A 8 -9.45 16.85 -2.99
CA LEU A 8 -8.06 17.01 -3.41
C LEU A 8 -7.94 17.15 -4.94
N PRO A 9 -8.54 18.20 -5.56
CA PRO A 9 -8.67 18.31 -7.01
C PRO A 9 -7.34 18.49 -7.78
N LYS A 10 -6.23 18.68 -7.05
CA LYS A 10 -4.87 18.78 -7.61
C LYS A 10 -4.06 17.50 -7.40
N ALA A 11 -4.66 16.45 -6.84
CA ALA A 11 -4.08 15.13 -6.76
C ALA A 11 -3.66 14.66 -8.16
N LEU A 12 -2.68 13.76 -8.21
CA LEU A 12 -2.45 13.01 -9.45
C LEU A 12 -3.71 12.18 -9.77
N PRO A 13 -3.93 11.79 -11.04
CA PRO A 13 -5.03 10.89 -11.35
C PRO A 13 -4.85 9.57 -10.58
N HIS A 14 -5.82 9.17 -9.77
CA HIS A 14 -5.90 7.82 -9.16
C HIS A 14 -6.98 6.95 -9.84
N PHE A 15 -7.75 7.58 -10.73
CA PHE A 15 -8.72 6.93 -11.59
C PHE A 15 -8.70 7.68 -12.92
N ASP A 16 -8.37 6.98 -14.00
CA ASP A 16 -8.34 7.54 -15.34
C ASP A 16 -9.27 6.72 -16.25
N THR A 17 -10.36 7.33 -16.72
CA THR A 17 -11.33 6.67 -17.61
C THR A 17 -10.81 6.49 -19.03
N SER A 18 -9.66 7.07 -19.37
CA SER A 18 -9.04 7.01 -20.70
C SER A 18 -7.86 6.05 -20.78
N ASP A 19 -7.36 5.56 -19.64
CA ASP A 19 -6.26 4.61 -19.55
C ASP A 19 -6.57 3.52 -18.51
N ASP A 20 -7.06 2.37 -18.97
CA ASP A 20 -7.35 1.22 -18.12
C ASP A 20 -6.06 0.65 -17.45
N PHE A 21 -4.88 0.99 -17.96
CA PHE A 21 -3.57 0.57 -17.44
C PHE A 21 -2.91 1.63 -16.58
N HIS A 22 -3.65 2.66 -16.16
CA HIS A 22 -3.10 3.80 -15.44
C HIS A 22 -2.28 3.39 -14.22
N ARG A 23 -1.11 4.02 -14.06
CA ARG A 23 -0.16 3.77 -12.97
C ARG A 23 0.48 5.04 -12.46
N HIS A 24 0.75 5.09 -11.16
CA HIS A 24 1.59 6.11 -10.55
C HIS A 24 2.59 5.49 -9.58
N LEU A 25 3.46 6.34 -9.02
CA LEU A 25 4.41 5.92 -7.99
C LEU A 25 3.70 5.75 -6.65
N ALA A 26 4.16 4.78 -5.88
CA ALA A 26 3.92 4.61 -4.46
C ALA A 26 5.30 4.62 -3.77
N LEU A 27 5.52 5.60 -2.91
CA LEU A 27 6.71 5.78 -2.09
C LEU A 27 6.53 4.94 -0.82
N ILE A 28 7.38 3.94 -0.66
CA ILE A 28 7.34 2.96 0.43
C ILE A 28 8.16 3.49 1.60
N LYS A 29 7.57 3.43 2.80
CA LYS A 29 8.27 3.87 4.01
C LYS A 29 9.22 2.78 4.51
N ALA A 30 10.37 3.21 5.02
CA ALA A 30 11.30 2.34 5.75
C ALA A 30 10.61 1.64 6.93
N ASP A 31 11.18 0.52 7.35
CA ASP A 31 10.72 -0.27 8.51
C ASP A 31 9.26 -0.76 8.39
N THR A 32 8.75 -0.94 7.16
CA THR A 32 7.41 -1.47 6.86
C THR A 32 7.45 -2.83 6.17
N TYR A 33 6.34 -3.58 6.17
CA TYR A 33 6.34 -4.91 5.55
C TYR A 33 6.57 -4.78 4.04
N LEU A 34 6.05 -3.72 3.43
CA LEU A 34 6.27 -3.46 2.00
C LEU A 34 7.75 -3.23 1.66
N MET A 35 8.51 -2.60 2.55
CA MET A 35 9.96 -2.45 2.37
C MET A 35 10.66 -3.81 2.38
N GLU A 36 10.24 -4.73 3.25
CA GLU A 36 10.80 -6.09 3.30
C GLU A 36 10.39 -6.94 2.10
N ILE A 37 9.15 -6.81 1.65
CA ILE A 37 8.61 -7.57 0.51
C ILE A 37 9.31 -7.11 -0.78
N TYR A 38 9.41 -5.80 -1.01
CA TYR A 38 9.86 -5.28 -2.31
C TYR A 38 11.32 -4.83 -2.34
N GLY A 39 11.92 -4.54 -1.18
CA GLY A 39 13.31 -4.10 -1.07
C GLY A 39 13.62 -2.74 -1.71
N GLY A 40 12.60 -1.95 -2.04
CA GLY A 40 12.74 -0.66 -2.72
C GLY A 40 11.90 0.44 -2.07
N GLU A 41 12.41 1.67 -2.13
CA GLU A 41 11.73 2.86 -1.60
C GLU A 41 10.61 3.38 -2.50
N GLU A 42 10.53 2.91 -3.74
CA GLU A 42 9.52 3.32 -4.71
C GLU A 42 9.05 2.14 -5.55
N MET A 43 7.75 2.11 -5.83
CA MET A 43 7.12 1.15 -6.74
C MET A 43 6.13 1.84 -7.67
N ARG A 44 5.98 1.32 -8.89
CA ARG A 44 4.95 1.81 -9.82
C ARG A 44 3.74 0.90 -9.80
N VAL A 45 2.65 1.36 -9.22
CA VAL A 45 1.43 0.58 -8.96
C VAL A 45 0.32 0.95 -9.94
N ASN A 46 -0.54 0.00 -10.28
CA ASN A 46 -1.79 0.31 -10.99
C ASN A 46 -2.73 1.11 -10.08
N SER A 47 -3.67 1.85 -10.65
CA SER A 47 -4.55 2.71 -9.84
C SER A 47 -5.92 2.83 -10.49
N ASN A 48 -6.96 2.52 -9.70
CA ASN A 48 -8.36 2.54 -10.13
C ASN A 48 -9.28 2.89 -8.95
N HIS A 49 -9.07 4.05 -8.35
CA HIS A 49 -9.86 4.52 -7.21
C HIS A 49 -10.07 6.03 -7.20
N HIS A 50 -11.24 6.44 -6.74
CA HIS A 50 -11.61 7.86 -6.58
C HIS A 50 -11.76 8.26 -5.10
N GLN A 51 -11.55 7.31 -4.20
CA GLN A 51 -11.58 7.50 -2.75
C GLN A 51 -10.25 7.06 -2.14
N ALA A 52 -9.88 7.68 -1.04
CA ALA A 52 -8.68 7.33 -0.28
C ALA A 52 -8.91 7.37 1.23
N VAL A 53 -7.93 6.85 1.98
CA VAL A 53 -7.91 6.94 3.44
C VAL A 53 -7.75 8.40 3.87
N LYS A 54 -8.68 8.88 4.72
CA LYS A 54 -8.64 10.23 5.31
C LYS A 54 -8.07 10.22 6.72
N ASN A 55 -8.53 9.27 7.54
CA ASN A 55 -8.08 9.05 8.91
C ASN A 55 -7.79 7.57 9.08
N LEU A 56 -6.70 7.23 9.75
CA LEU A 56 -6.38 5.85 10.10
C LEU A 56 -7.22 5.36 11.27
N GLY A 57 -7.49 4.05 11.28
CA GLY A 57 -7.99 3.36 12.47
C GLY A 57 -6.89 3.15 13.51
N ASN A 58 -7.30 2.78 14.71
CA ASN A 58 -6.36 2.49 15.80
C ASN A 58 -5.44 1.32 15.46
N GLY A 59 -4.17 1.42 15.83
CA GLY A 59 -3.17 0.37 15.62
C GLY A 59 -2.65 0.26 14.18
N LEU A 60 -3.12 1.10 13.25
CA LEU A 60 -2.64 1.15 11.88
C LEU A 60 -1.60 2.27 11.71
N ARG A 61 -0.63 2.03 10.80
CA ARG A 61 0.28 3.06 10.30
C ARG A 61 0.27 3.08 8.76
N VAL A 62 0.63 4.23 8.19
CA VAL A 62 0.85 4.35 6.74
C VAL A 62 2.16 3.66 6.37
N CYS A 63 2.15 2.79 5.36
CA CYS A 63 3.35 2.16 4.83
C CYS A 63 3.70 2.53 3.37
N ALA A 64 2.77 3.11 2.61
CA ALA A 64 3.09 3.74 1.33
C ALA A 64 2.20 4.96 1.05
N VAL A 65 2.76 5.95 0.33
CA VAL A 65 2.04 7.14 -0.15
C VAL A 65 2.37 7.43 -1.61
N ALA A 66 1.42 7.97 -2.38
CA ALA A 66 1.72 8.53 -3.68
C ALA A 66 2.43 9.91 -3.52
N PRO A 67 3.11 10.44 -4.57
CA PRO A 67 3.85 11.71 -4.50
C PRO A 67 3.03 12.95 -4.09
N ASP A 68 1.70 12.90 -4.25
CA ASP A 68 0.77 13.96 -3.82
C ASP A 68 0.29 13.80 -2.37
N GLY A 69 0.77 12.77 -1.67
CA GLY A 69 0.46 12.48 -0.27
C GLY A 69 -0.74 11.56 -0.05
N VAL A 70 -1.40 11.09 -1.11
CA VAL A 70 -2.49 10.10 -0.98
C VAL A 70 -1.95 8.79 -0.40
N ILE A 71 -2.63 8.25 0.61
CA ILE A 71 -2.23 6.99 1.25
C ILE A 71 -2.53 5.82 0.31
N GLU A 72 -1.49 5.07 -0.04
CA GLU A 72 -1.55 3.93 -0.94
C GLU A 72 -1.46 2.58 -0.22
N ALA A 73 -0.87 2.57 0.97
CA ALA A 73 -0.87 1.37 1.80
C ALA A 73 -0.81 1.68 3.30
N ILE A 74 -1.39 0.77 4.07
CA ILE A 74 -1.44 0.77 5.52
C ILE A 74 -1.11 -0.63 6.05
N GLU A 75 -0.61 -0.69 7.28
CA GLU A 75 -0.35 -1.96 7.96
C GLU A 75 -0.64 -1.85 9.47
N TYR A 76 -0.93 -2.99 10.09
CA TYR A 76 -1.11 -3.06 11.54
C TYR A 76 0.26 -3.06 12.24
N MET A 77 0.35 -2.34 13.35
CA MET A 77 1.62 -2.11 14.05
C MET A 77 2.04 -3.28 14.96
N ASP A 78 1.09 -4.09 15.41
CA ASP A 78 1.39 -5.25 16.26
C ASP A 78 1.91 -6.39 15.37
N PRO A 79 3.18 -6.82 15.55
CA PRO A 79 3.79 -7.85 14.72
C PRO A 79 3.18 -9.24 14.94
N SER A 80 2.40 -9.45 16.00
CA SER A 80 1.69 -10.72 16.24
C SER A 80 0.56 -10.98 15.24
N TRP A 81 0.16 -9.97 14.46
CA TRP A 81 -0.83 -10.10 13.41
C TRP A 81 -0.38 -9.46 12.09
N PHE A 82 -0.04 -10.31 11.12
CA PHE A 82 0.26 -9.86 9.75
C PHE A 82 -0.99 -9.27 9.09
N CYS A 83 -1.00 -7.96 8.89
CA CYS A 83 -2.10 -7.24 8.27
C CYS A 83 -1.57 -6.06 7.45
N ILE A 84 -1.78 -6.12 6.13
CA ILE A 84 -1.45 -5.07 5.16
C ILE A 84 -2.70 -4.79 4.33
N GLY A 85 -2.99 -3.51 4.10
CA GLY A 85 -3.97 -3.05 3.13
C GLY A 85 -3.29 -2.19 2.09
N VAL A 86 -3.56 -2.45 0.82
CA VAL A 86 -3.06 -1.67 -0.32
C VAL A 86 -4.23 -1.09 -1.11
N GLN A 87 -4.04 0.08 -1.70
CA GLN A 87 -5.08 0.78 -2.44
C GLN A 87 -5.10 0.41 -3.93
N TRP A 88 -3.93 0.04 -4.48
CA TRP A 88 -3.82 -0.55 -5.80
C TRP A 88 -4.41 -1.97 -5.87
N HIS A 89 -4.44 -2.54 -7.07
CA HIS A 89 -5.08 -3.81 -7.37
C HIS A 89 -4.03 -4.88 -7.78
N PRO A 90 -3.35 -5.52 -6.81
CA PRO A 90 -2.33 -6.54 -7.08
C PRO A 90 -2.87 -7.81 -7.78
N GLN A 91 -4.18 -8.00 -7.78
CA GLN A 91 -4.90 -9.11 -8.42
C GLN A 91 -5.36 -8.82 -9.85
N SER A 92 -5.27 -7.57 -10.32
CA SER A 92 -5.84 -7.19 -11.61
C SER A 92 -5.03 -7.73 -12.79
N ASP A 93 -5.60 -7.69 -14.00
CA ASP A 93 -4.89 -8.04 -15.23
C ASP A 93 -3.67 -7.13 -15.50
N ASN A 94 -3.59 -5.99 -14.81
CA ASN A 94 -2.49 -5.03 -14.87
C ASN A 94 -1.43 -5.27 -13.77
N ALA A 95 -1.51 -6.39 -13.07
CA ALA A 95 -0.52 -6.78 -12.08
C ALA A 95 0.83 -7.09 -12.73
N THR A 96 1.88 -6.96 -11.91
CA THR A 96 3.27 -7.24 -12.25
C THR A 96 3.78 -8.39 -11.40
N ALA A 97 4.99 -8.88 -11.70
CA ALA A 97 5.65 -9.89 -10.87
C ALA A 97 5.88 -9.41 -9.42
N LEU A 98 5.97 -8.09 -9.18
CA LEU A 98 6.06 -7.56 -7.82
C LEU A 98 4.76 -7.82 -7.04
N ASP A 99 3.59 -7.67 -7.66
CA ASP A 99 2.31 -7.89 -7.01
C ASP A 99 2.15 -9.35 -6.50
N THR A 100 2.77 -10.32 -7.19
CA THR A 100 2.82 -11.72 -6.73
C THR A 100 3.56 -11.87 -5.39
N GLN A 101 4.63 -11.10 -5.14
CA GLN A 101 5.41 -11.19 -3.89
C GLN A 101 4.57 -10.82 -2.66
N LEU A 102 3.61 -9.90 -2.80
CA LEU A 102 2.67 -9.56 -1.73
C LEU A 102 1.79 -10.75 -1.36
N PHE A 103 1.30 -11.49 -2.35
CA PHE A 103 0.51 -12.70 -2.12
C PHE A 103 1.35 -13.85 -1.56
N GLU A 104 2.58 -14.04 -2.03
CA GLU A 104 3.51 -15.03 -1.49
C GLU A 104 3.79 -14.76 -0.01
N CYS A 105 4.07 -13.50 0.34
CA CYS A 105 4.24 -13.05 1.71
C CYS A 105 2.99 -13.31 2.56
N PHE A 106 1.80 -13.00 2.04
CA PHE A 106 0.53 -13.27 2.74
C PHE A 106 0.30 -14.77 2.98
N VAL A 107 0.59 -15.62 2.01
CA VAL A 107 0.47 -17.08 2.14
C VAL A 107 1.47 -17.62 3.17
N GLN A 108 2.71 -17.13 3.15
CA GLN A 108 3.72 -17.48 4.14
C GLN A 108 3.30 -17.08 5.56
N ALA A 109 2.76 -15.88 5.73
CA ALA A 109 2.23 -15.42 7.02
C ALA A 109 1.08 -16.30 7.51
N CYS A 110 0.14 -16.67 6.63
CA CYS A 110 -0.93 -17.61 6.95
C CYS A 110 -0.41 -19.00 7.39
N ALA A 111 0.73 -19.43 6.84
CA ALA A 111 1.38 -20.69 7.19
C ALA A 111 2.23 -20.61 8.49
N GLY A 112 2.29 -19.46 9.15
CA GLY A 112 3.11 -19.23 10.34
C GLY A 112 4.60 -19.00 10.05
N GLY A 113 4.95 -18.73 8.79
CA GLY A 113 6.33 -18.54 8.32
C GLY A 113 6.87 -17.11 8.42
N TYR A 114 6.03 -16.13 8.75
CA TYR A 114 6.47 -14.74 8.92
C TYR A 114 6.83 -14.51 10.39
N VAL A 115 8.14 -14.57 10.69
CA VAL A 115 8.70 -14.43 12.03
C VAL A 115 8.56 -12.98 12.51
N GLU A 116 8.31 -12.81 13.80
CA GLU A 116 8.15 -11.56 14.54
C GLU A 116 9.11 -10.46 14.07
N ARG A 117 8.57 -9.29 13.71
CA ARG A 117 9.38 -8.07 13.59
C ARG A 117 9.58 -7.49 14.97
N GLU A 118 10.84 -7.29 15.38
CA GLU A 118 11.15 -6.34 16.44
C GLU A 118 10.84 -4.94 15.90
N VAL A 119 9.65 -4.43 16.20
CA VAL A 119 9.33 -3.03 15.93
C VAL A 119 10.02 -2.21 17.02
N GLU A 120 11.08 -1.47 16.66
CA GLU A 120 11.53 -0.36 17.50
C GLU A 120 10.39 0.66 17.55
N LEU A 121 9.63 0.63 18.66
CA LEU A 121 8.65 1.66 18.96
C LEU A 121 9.43 2.97 19.15
N ALA A 122 9.41 3.82 18.13
CA ALA A 122 9.92 5.18 18.25
C ALA A 122 9.21 5.87 19.43
N ALA A 123 10.02 6.30 20.40
CA ALA A 123 9.61 6.96 21.65
C ALA A 123 8.99 8.35 21.44
#